data_AF-A0A2M6W289-F1
#
_entry.id   AF-A0A2M6W289-F1
#
_cell.length_a   1.000
_cell.length_b   1.000
_cell.length_c   1.000
_cell.angle_alpha   90.00
_cell.angle_beta   90.00
_cell.angle_gamma   90.00
#
_symmetry.space_group_name_H-M   'P 1'
#
loop_
_entity.id
_entity.type
_entity.pdbx_description
1 polymer ?
#
loop_
_entity_poly.entity_id
_entity_poly.type
_entity_poly.pdbx_seq_one_letter_code
_entity_poly.pdbx_strand_id
1 'polypeptide(L)'
;MAMPQTEPQKQDDMITFKKPFWWRRDVRLAIGIVGALIFAFMLNTMFGGKEQAAKEATAALTEQYEQVEEGMTIAAVQEIMGPGEELSHTTILETETVILVWNDAYYNSATMTFINGKLANKILVN
;
A
#
# COMPACT_ATOMS: atom_id res chain seq x y z
N MET A 1 81.12 -10.14 -27.95
CA MET A 1 80.56 -9.76 -26.64
C MET A 1 79.68 -8.53 -26.83
N ALA A 2 78.60 -8.46 -26.03
CA ALA A 2 77.55 -7.44 -25.96
C ALA A 2 76.43 -7.52 -27.01
N MET A 3 75.33 -8.16 -26.63
CA MET A 3 73.99 -7.60 -26.89
C MET A 3 73.77 -6.42 -25.94
N PRO A 4 72.97 -5.42 -26.34
CA PRO A 4 71.78 -5.11 -25.56
C PRO A 4 70.55 -4.90 -26.47
N GLN A 5 69.47 -5.64 -26.23
CA GLN A 5 68.27 -5.25 -25.46
C GLN A 5 67.30 -4.34 -26.25
N THR A 6 66.11 -4.90 -26.45
CA THR A 6 64.87 -4.33 -26.97
C THR A 6 64.39 -3.10 -26.21
N GLU A 7 63.81 -2.11 -26.92
CA GLU A 7 62.85 -1.18 -26.33
C GLU A 7 61.64 -0.99 -27.27
N PRO A 8 60.40 -1.12 -26.77
CA PRO A 8 59.18 -1.02 -27.56
C PRO A 8 58.85 0.43 -27.92
N GLN A 9 58.43 0.65 -29.18
CA GLN A 9 57.87 1.92 -29.63
C GLN A 9 56.63 2.25 -28.79
N LYS A 10 56.80 3.28 -27.95
CA LYS A 10 55.81 3.83 -27.02
C LYS A 10 54.62 4.37 -27.81
N GLN A 11 53.52 3.62 -27.81
CA GLN A 11 52.24 4.07 -28.31
C GLN A 11 51.60 4.99 -27.27
N ASP A 12 52.01 6.27 -27.27
CA ASP A 12 51.36 7.35 -26.53
C ASP A 12 50.65 8.27 -27.53
N ASP A 13 49.62 7.74 -28.21
CA ASP A 13 48.58 8.60 -28.75
C ASP A 13 47.79 9.14 -27.56
N MET A 14 48.27 10.29 -27.07
CA MET A 14 47.60 11.08 -26.05
C MET A 14 46.21 11.48 -26.54
N ILE A 15 45.19 10.69 -26.18
CA ILE A 15 43.79 11.13 -26.24
C ILE A 15 43.65 12.31 -25.28
N THR A 16 43.67 13.52 -25.81
CA THR A 16 43.35 14.73 -25.05
C THR A 16 41.84 14.76 -24.80
N PHE A 17 41.41 14.09 -23.73
CA PHE A 17 40.02 14.10 -23.28
C PHE A 17 39.66 15.51 -22.77
N LYS A 18 39.01 16.32 -23.62
CA LYS A 18 38.40 17.58 -23.19
C LYS A 18 37.29 17.26 -22.21
N LYS A 19 37.50 17.60 -20.93
CA LYS A 19 36.50 17.45 -19.86
C LYS A 19 35.21 18.12 -20.32
N PRO A 20 34.11 17.36 -20.41
CA PRO A 20 32.89 17.91 -20.94
C PRO A 20 32.27 18.93 -19.97
N PHE A 21 31.50 19.88 -20.47
CA PHE A 21 31.04 21.03 -19.69
C PHE A 21 30.23 20.65 -18.43
N TRP A 22 29.58 19.49 -18.44
CA TRP A 22 28.85 18.91 -17.30
C TRP A 22 29.74 18.39 -16.15
N TRP A 23 31.06 18.46 -16.28
CA TRP A 23 32.02 18.15 -15.21
C TRP A 23 32.28 19.30 -14.23
N ARG A 24 31.68 20.48 -14.45
CA ARG A 24 31.76 21.60 -13.50
C ARG A 24 31.04 21.23 -12.20
N ARG A 25 31.66 21.54 -11.05
CA ARG A 25 31.13 21.21 -9.72
C ARG A 25 29.75 21.82 -9.50
N ASP A 26 29.50 23.00 -10.07
CA ASP A 26 28.25 23.75 -9.93
C ASP A 26 27.09 23.07 -10.67
N VAL A 27 27.36 22.47 -11.84
CA VAL A 27 26.35 21.75 -12.65
C VAL A 27 25.97 20.42 -12.00
N ARG A 28 26.92 19.73 -11.35
CA ARG A 28 26.66 18.49 -10.60
C ARG A 28 25.78 18.72 -9.38
N LEU A 29 25.95 19.84 -8.68
CA LEU A 29 25.17 20.19 -7.50
C LEU A 29 23.72 20.54 -7.87
N ALA A 30 23.52 21.28 -8.97
CA ALA A 30 22.19 21.66 -9.45
C ALA A 30 21.33 20.46 -9.90
N ILE A 31 21.92 19.49 -10.61
CA ILE A 31 21.22 18.26 -11.04
C ILE A 31 20.78 17.43 -9.82
N GLY A 32 21.62 17.35 -8.78
CA GLY A 32 21.28 16.63 -7.54
C GLY A 32 20.08 17.22 -6.80
N ILE A 33 19.98 18.56 -6.72
CA ILE A 33 18.87 19.25 -6.04
C ILE A 33 17.55 19.08 -6.81
N VAL A 34 17.57 19.23 -8.12
CA VAL A 34 16.38 19.03 -8.97
C VAL A 34 15.90 17.58 -8.92
N GLY A 35 16.84 16.62 -8.93
CA GLY A 35 16.53 15.20 -8.75
C GLY A 35 15.90 14.90 -7.38
N ALA A 36 16.40 15.50 -6.30
CA ALA A 36 15.85 15.32 -4.96
C ALA A 36 14.43 15.90 -4.81
N LEU A 37 14.13 17.04 -5.45
CA LEU A 37 12.79 17.64 -5.43
C LEU A 37 11.78 16.83 -6.23
N ILE A 38 12.17 16.31 -7.41
CA ILE A 38 11.31 15.41 -8.20
C ILE A 38 11.09 14.09 -7.47
N PHE A 39 12.11 13.55 -6.81
CA PHE A 39 12.01 12.32 -6.03
C PHE A 39 11.13 12.50 -4.78
N ALA A 40 11.26 13.61 -4.06
CA ALA A 40 10.38 13.95 -2.93
C ALA A 40 8.91 14.12 -3.39
N PHE A 41 8.69 14.73 -4.56
CA PHE A 41 7.37 14.86 -5.14
C PHE A 41 6.78 13.50 -5.56
N MET A 42 7.56 12.64 -6.23
CA MET A 42 7.15 11.27 -6.58
C MET A 42 6.92 10.37 -5.36
N LEU A 43 7.71 10.53 -4.29
CA LEU A 43 7.51 9.83 -3.02
C LEU A 43 6.19 10.24 -2.37
N ASN A 44 5.84 11.53 -2.35
CA ASN A 44 4.57 12.00 -1.82
C ASN A 44 3.37 11.44 -2.60
N THR A 45 3.48 11.35 -3.93
CA THR A 45 2.44 10.75 -4.78
C THR A 45 2.31 9.23 -4.61
N MET A 46 3.40 8.50 -4.35
CA MET A 46 3.36 7.02 -4.22
C MET A 46 3.08 6.50 -2.81
N PHE A 47 3.50 7.23 -1.75
CA PHE A 47 3.37 6.76 -0.37
C PHE A 47 2.30 7.52 0.44
N GLY A 48 1.92 8.75 0.06
CA GLY A 48 0.90 9.51 0.79
C GLY A 48 -0.52 8.95 0.66
N GLY A 49 -0.85 8.33 -0.48
CA GLY A 49 -2.20 7.83 -0.75
C GLY A 49 -2.59 6.55 0.01
N LYS A 50 -1.62 5.73 0.40
CA LYS A 50 -1.90 4.45 1.10
C LYS A 50 -2.17 4.62 2.59
N GLU A 51 -1.65 5.66 3.25
CA GLU A 51 -1.83 5.88 4.70
C GLU A 51 -3.06 6.76 5.03
N GLN A 52 -3.52 7.59 4.09
CA GLN A 52 -4.77 8.33 4.23
C GLN A 52 -5.98 7.48 3.87
N ALA A 53 -5.98 6.76 2.74
CA ALA A 53 -7.07 5.87 2.36
C ALA A 53 -7.34 4.76 3.40
N ALA A 54 -6.27 4.37 4.08
CA ALA A 54 -6.23 3.52 5.24
C ALA A 54 -6.99 4.04 6.45
N LYS A 55 -6.55 5.18 6.99
CA LYS A 55 -7.23 5.83 8.12
C LYS A 55 -8.68 6.16 7.79
N GLU A 56 -8.94 6.56 6.55
CA GLU A 56 -10.30 6.79 6.06
C GLU A 56 -11.10 5.49 5.97
N ALA A 57 -10.53 4.38 5.51
CA ALA A 57 -11.19 3.07 5.50
C ALA A 57 -11.47 2.53 6.92
N THR A 58 -10.55 2.72 7.86
CA THR A 58 -10.71 2.34 9.27
C THR A 58 -11.79 3.18 9.96
N ALA A 59 -11.83 4.48 9.68
CA ALA A 59 -12.89 5.36 10.14
C ALA A 59 -14.25 4.95 9.52
N ALA A 60 -14.28 4.66 8.23
CA ALA A 60 -15.48 4.23 7.52
C ALA A 60 -16.07 2.94 8.10
N LEU A 61 -15.26 1.92 8.43
CA LEU A 61 -15.76 0.68 9.03
C LEU A 61 -16.43 0.94 10.40
N THR A 62 -15.85 1.84 11.20
CA THR A 62 -16.39 2.21 12.52
C THR A 62 -17.71 2.97 12.38
N GLU A 63 -17.75 3.97 11.48
CA GLU A 63 -18.95 4.77 11.21
C GLU A 63 -20.10 3.92 10.62
N GLN A 64 -19.77 3.00 9.71
CA GLN A 64 -20.75 2.06 9.14
C GLN A 64 -21.27 1.08 10.19
N TYR A 65 -20.39 0.58 11.08
CA TYR A 65 -20.77 -0.30 12.17
C TYR A 65 -21.75 0.36 13.15
N GLU A 66 -21.62 1.67 13.39
CA GLU A 66 -22.55 2.43 14.24
C GLU A 66 -23.95 2.56 13.62
N GLN A 67 -24.05 2.62 12.29
CA GLN A 67 -25.32 2.69 11.57
C GLN A 67 -26.08 1.37 11.54
N VAL A 68 -25.39 0.24 11.74
CA VAL A 68 -26.00 -1.08 11.77
C VAL A 68 -26.69 -1.31 13.11
N GLU A 69 -27.99 -1.59 13.09
CA GLU A 69 -28.79 -1.88 14.29
C GLU A 69 -29.17 -3.35 14.40
N GLU A 70 -29.34 -3.84 15.63
CA GLU A 70 -29.85 -5.18 15.88
C GLU A 70 -31.23 -5.38 15.22
N GLY A 71 -31.48 -6.57 14.69
CA GLY A 71 -32.69 -6.91 13.96
C GLY A 71 -32.70 -6.53 12.48
N MET A 72 -31.71 -5.77 11.97
CA MET A 72 -31.53 -5.53 10.54
C MET A 72 -31.33 -6.83 9.75
N THR A 73 -31.75 -6.85 8.49
CA THR A 73 -31.52 -8.00 7.61
C THR A 73 -30.10 -8.00 7.07
N ILE A 74 -29.61 -9.17 6.64
CA ILE A 74 -28.29 -9.29 5.99
C ILE A 74 -28.16 -8.29 4.83
N ALA A 75 -29.20 -8.14 4.01
CA ALA A 75 -29.20 -7.20 2.89
C ALA A 75 -29.05 -5.74 3.33
N ALA A 76 -29.80 -5.31 4.36
CA ALA A 76 -29.70 -3.95 4.88
C ALA A 76 -28.30 -3.68 5.47
N VAL A 77 -27.71 -4.66 6.16
CA VAL A 77 -26.34 -4.54 6.66
C VAL A 77 -25.34 -4.44 5.50
N GLN A 78 -25.50 -5.22 4.43
CA GLN A 78 -24.62 -5.17 3.27
C GLN A 78 -24.78 -3.88 2.45
N GLU A 79 -25.94 -3.22 2.48
CA GLU A 79 -26.11 -1.88 1.91
C GLU A 79 -25.29 -0.82 2.66
N ILE A 80 -25.14 -0.97 3.98
CA ILE A 80 -24.41 -0.03 4.83
C ILE A 80 -22.89 -0.32 4.80
N MET A 81 -22.52 -1.59 5.01
CA MET A 81 -21.12 -2.01 5.20
C MET A 81 -20.45 -2.54 3.94
N GLY A 82 -21.22 -2.77 2.87
CA GLY A 82 -20.76 -3.50 1.69
C GLY A 82 -20.76 -5.02 1.90
N PRO A 83 -20.22 -5.78 0.95
CA PRO A 83 -20.20 -7.24 1.01
C PRO A 83 -19.32 -7.73 2.17
N GLY A 84 -19.89 -8.57 3.04
CA GLY A 84 -19.17 -9.28 4.09
C GLY A 84 -18.68 -10.64 3.60
N GLU A 85 -17.62 -11.14 4.21
CA GLU A 85 -17.12 -12.51 4.00
C GLU A 85 -17.85 -13.47 4.94
N GLU A 86 -18.34 -14.59 4.42
CA GLU A 86 -19.00 -15.61 5.23
C GLU A 86 -17.98 -16.45 6.00
N LEU A 87 -18.00 -16.36 7.32
CA LEU A 87 -17.17 -17.20 8.20
C LEU A 87 -17.82 -18.55 8.47
N SER A 88 -19.14 -18.56 8.65
CA SER A 88 -19.88 -19.76 8.98
C SER A 88 -21.36 -19.62 8.62
N HIS A 89 -21.93 -20.73 8.18
CA HIS A 89 -23.36 -20.88 7.95
C HIS A 89 -23.77 -22.23 8.53
N THR A 90 -24.72 -22.24 9.45
CA THR A 90 -25.25 -23.48 10.02
C THR A 90 -26.76 -23.38 10.23
N THR A 91 -27.47 -24.47 9.96
CA THR A 91 -28.90 -24.59 10.26
C THR A 91 -29.12 -25.71 11.26
N ILE A 92 -29.74 -25.41 12.40
CA ILE A 92 -30.07 -26.40 13.44
C ILE A 92 -31.53 -26.21 13.82
N LEU A 93 -32.33 -27.27 13.73
CA LEU A 93 -33.74 -27.27 14.15
C LEU A 93 -34.51 -26.04 13.62
N GLU A 94 -34.47 -25.85 12.29
CA GLU A 94 -35.11 -24.73 11.57
C GLU A 94 -34.58 -23.32 11.91
N THR A 95 -33.58 -23.22 12.79
CA THR A 95 -32.88 -21.96 13.07
C THR A 95 -31.65 -21.86 12.19
N GLU A 96 -31.63 -20.85 11.32
CA GLU A 96 -30.48 -20.53 10.46
C GLU A 96 -29.58 -19.53 11.19
N THR A 97 -28.30 -19.84 11.31
CA THR A 97 -27.27 -18.96 11.86
C THR A 97 -26.21 -18.70 10.81
N VAL A 98 -26.00 -17.43 10.47
CA VAL A 98 -24.98 -16.99 9.50
C VAL A 98 -24.05 -16.02 10.22
N ILE A 99 -22.75 -16.22 10.09
CA ILE A 99 -21.71 -15.35 10.66
C ILE A 99 -20.96 -14.73 9.49
N LEU A 100 -21.01 -13.41 9.41
CA LEU A 100 -20.29 -12.61 8.42
C LEU A 100 -19.20 -11.78 9.10
N VAL A 101 -18.10 -11.55 8.38
CA VAL A 101 -17.00 -10.69 8.81
C VAL A 101 -16.69 -9.63 7.75
N TRP A 102 -16.39 -8.43 8.21
CA TRP A 102 -15.87 -7.33 7.42
C TRP A 102 -14.49 -6.99 7.94
N ASN A 103 -13.49 -7.10 7.07
CA ASN A 103 -12.11 -6.81 7.40
C ASN A 103 -11.67 -5.51 6.70
N ASP A 104 -11.02 -4.65 7.46
CA ASP A 104 -10.28 -3.49 6.98
C ASP A 104 -8.83 -3.90 6.67
N ALA A 105 -8.16 -3.13 5.80
CA ALA A 105 -6.73 -3.19 5.56
C ALA A 105 -5.85 -2.99 6.83
N TYR A 106 -6.39 -2.45 7.93
CA TYR A 106 -5.65 -2.07 9.15
C TYR A 106 -5.91 -2.96 10.38
N TYR A 107 -6.24 -4.24 10.16
CA TYR A 107 -6.50 -5.25 11.20
C TYR A 107 -7.79 -5.04 12.01
N ASN A 108 -8.61 -4.05 11.67
CA ASN A 108 -9.95 -3.94 12.23
C ASN A 108 -10.86 -4.97 11.56
N SER A 109 -11.71 -5.59 12.36
CA SER A 109 -12.68 -6.56 11.88
C SER A 109 -14.02 -6.39 12.59
N ALA A 110 -15.11 -6.30 11.83
CA ALA A 110 -16.46 -6.39 12.36
C ALA A 110 -17.00 -7.78 12.09
N THR A 111 -17.42 -8.49 13.14
CA THR A 111 -18.10 -9.78 13.04
C THR A 111 -19.57 -9.61 13.41
N MET A 112 -20.46 -10.12 12.56
CA MET A 112 -21.89 -10.05 12.79
C MET A 112 -22.52 -11.43 12.69
N THR A 113 -23.38 -11.74 13.65
CA THR A 113 -24.12 -13.00 13.70
C THR A 113 -25.58 -12.72 13.39
N PHE A 114 -26.08 -13.40 12.38
CA PHE A 114 -27.46 -13.37 11.94
C PHE A 114 -28.16 -14.65 12.36
N ILE A 115 -29.34 -14.52 12.94
CA ILE A 115 -30.21 -15.65 13.28
C ILE A 115 -31.53 -15.44 12.53
N ASN A 116 -31.94 -16.43 11.74
CA ASN A 116 -33.12 -16.39 10.87
C ASN A 116 -33.13 -15.13 9.99
N GLY A 117 -31.97 -14.82 9.39
CA GLY A 117 -31.77 -13.69 8.50
C GLY A 117 -31.74 -12.30 9.15
N LYS A 118 -31.82 -12.20 10.48
CA LYS A 118 -31.78 -10.93 11.22
C LYS A 118 -30.54 -10.84 12.10
N LEU A 119 -29.99 -9.64 12.21
CA LEU A 119 -28.83 -9.38 13.05
C LEU A 119 -29.18 -9.64 14.52
N ALA A 120 -28.52 -10.63 15.11
CA ALA A 120 -28.70 -10.99 16.50
C ALA A 120 -27.56 -10.48 17.39
N ASN A 121 -26.36 -10.34 16.83
CA ASN A 121 -25.20 -9.84 17.55
C ASN A 121 -24.21 -9.19 16.57
N LYS A 122 -23.54 -8.12 17.02
CA LYS A 122 -22.43 -7.47 16.32
C LYS A 122 -21.27 -7.21 17.27
N ILE A 123 -20.06 -7.46 16.78
CA ILE A 123 -18.80 -7.26 17.52
C ILE A 123 -17.85 -6.52 16.58
N LEU A 124 -17.27 -5.42 17.06
CA LEU A 124 -16.18 -4.73 16.39
C LEU A 124 -14.89 -4.98 17.16
N VAL A 125 -13.84 -5.38 16.45
CA VAL A 125 -12.47 -5.51 16.96
C VAL A 125 -11.61 -4.48 16.25
N ASN A 126 -10.88 -3.67 17.02
CA ASN A 126 -10.00 -2.59 16.58
C ASN A 126 -8.66 -2.59 17.33
#